data_AF-A0AAD4YL11-F1
#
_entry.id   AF-A0AAD4YL11-F1
#
_cell.length_a   1.000
_cell.length_b   1.000
_cell.length_c   1.000
_cell.angle_alpha   90.00
_cell.angle_beta   90.00
_cell.angle_gamma   90.00
#
_symmetry.space_group_name_H-M   'P 1'
#
loop_
_entity.id
_entity.type
_entity.pdbx_description
1 polymer ?
#
loop_
_entity_poly.entity_id
_entity_poly.type
_entity_poly.pdbx_seq_one_letter_code
_entity_poly.pdbx_strand_id
1 'polypeptide(L)'
;MASPQPLRYVLFTASFLMFLSSPTHANATAFPLVESVCKEPLSMNLNYGECVKALWADARIKSALNLKDLGIATLELAKENANVTLASFNNLLHISNSGNTNVQLCGDLYGLVVKVSKSQ
;
A
#
# COMPACT_ATOMS: atom_id res chain seq x y z
N MET A 1 47.29 -31.18 -17.50
CA MET A 1 46.09 -30.44 -17.96
C MET A 1 45.04 -30.50 -16.85
N ALA A 2 44.95 -29.47 -16.02
CA ALA A 2 43.95 -29.38 -14.94
C ALA A 2 42.76 -28.56 -15.45
N SER A 3 41.57 -29.17 -15.46
CA SER A 3 40.33 -28.56 -15.93
C SER A 3 39.84 -27.50 -14.92
N PRO A 4 39.48 -26.28 -15.34
CA PRO A 4 39.00 -25.22 -14.45
C PRO A 4 37.53 -25.44 -14.09
N GLN A 5 37.22 -26.56 -13.41
CA GLN A 5 35.86 -26.92 -13.02
C GLN A 5 35.32 -26.21 -11.75
N PRO A 6 36.13 -25.93 -10.70
CA PRO A 6 35.55 -25.42 -9.45
C PRO A 6 35.06 -23.96 -9.57
N LEU A 7 35.71 -23.15 -10.40
CA LEU A 7 35.37 -21.73 -10.57
C LEU A 7 34.03 -21.54 -11.28
N ARG A 8 33.74 -22.36 -12.31
CA ARG A 8 32.44 -22.38 -12.99
C ARG A 8 31.32 -22.84 -12.07
N TYR A 9 31.58 -23.84 -11.23
CA TYR A 9 30.59 -24.35 -10.28
C TYR A 9 30.26 -23.32 -9.21
N VAL A 10 31.27 -22.68 -8.62
CA VAL A 10 31.10 -21.62 -7.62
C VAL A 10 30.34 -20.42 -8.19
N LEU A 11 30.69 -19.96 -9.40
CA LEU A 11 29.97 -18.88 -10.08
C LEU A 11 28.52 -19.27 -10.36
N PHE A 12 28.26 -20.49 -10.83
CA PHE A 12 26.90 -20.98 -11.08
C PHE A 12 26.06 -21.03 -9.80
N THR A 13 26.62 -21.54 -8.70
CA THR A 13 25.92 -21.58 -7.41
C THR A 13 25.69 -20.18 -6.82
N ALA A 14 26.66 -19.27 -6.96
CA ALA A 14 26.53 -17.89 -6.48
C ALA A 14 25.45 -17.14 -7.28
N SER A 15 25.41 -17.30 -8.60
CA SER A 15 24.35 -16.75 -9.44
C SER A 15 22.97 -17.31 -9.08
N PHE A 16 22.87 -18.63 -8.86
CA PHE A 16 21.60 -19.28 -8.52
C PHE A 16 21.05 -18.81 -7.16
N LEU A 17 21.93 -18.64 -6.16
CA LEU A 17 21.55 -18.12 -4.84
C LEU A 17 21.10 -16.64 -4.90
N MET A 18 21.66 -15.83 -5.79
CA MET A 18 21.20 -14.46 -6.05
C MET A 18 19.81 -14.41 -6.72
N PHE A 19 19.49 -15.37 -7.60
CA PHE A 19 18.14 -15.47 -8.17
C PHE A 19 17.08 -15.85 -7.13
N LEU A 20 17.42 -16.72 -6.17
CA LEU A 20 16.51 -17.16 -5.10
C LEU A 20 16.24 -16.08 -4.04
N SER A 21 17.12 -15.09 -3.92
CA SER A 21 16.93 -13.96 -2.99
C SER A 21 16.10 -12.82 -3.60
N SER A 22 15.60 -12.99 -4.83
CA SER A 22 14.71 -12.02 -5.46
C SER A 22 13.32 -12.07 -4.80
N PRO A 23 12.74 -10.91 -4.41
CA PRO A 23 11.41 -10.82 -3.83
C PRO A 23 10.35 -10.93 -4.94
N THR A 24 10.33 -12.05 -5.65
CA THR A 24 9.45 -12.26 -6.82
C THR A 24 8.13 -12.94 -6.46
N HIS A 25 8.08 -13.74 -5.38
CA HIS A 25 6.85 -14.48 -5.03
C HIS A 25 5.71 -13.57 -4.54
N ALA A 26 5.99 -12.58 -3.69
CA ALA A 26 4.96 -11.68 -3.14
C ALA A 26 4.33 -10.80 -4.23
N ASN A 27 5.14 -10.28 -5.15
CA ASN A 27 4.66 -9.42 -6.25
C ASN A 27 3.80 -10.19 -7.26
N ALA A 28 4.07 -11.48 -7.49
CA ALA A 28 3.34 -12.30 -8.45
C ALA A 28 1.90 -12.59 -8.01
N THR A 29 1.64 -12.68 -6.70
CA THR A 29 0.29 -12.93 -6.15
C THR A 29 -0.49 -11.66 -5.86
N ALA A 30 0.18 -10.58 -5.44
CA ALA A 30 -0.49 -9.34 -5.06
C ALA A 30 -1.03 -8.55 -6.27
N PHE A 31 -0.30 -8.52 -7.39
CA PHE A 31 -0.68 -7.69 -8.53
C PHE A 31 -2.01 -8.11 -9.19
N PRO A 32 -2.27 -9.40 -9.47
CA PRO A 32 -3.56 -9.83 -10.02
C PRO A 32 -4.74 -9.50 -9.11
N LEU A 33 -4.50 -9.50 -7.79
CA LEU A 33 -5.49 -9.15 -6.79
C LEU A 33 -5.87 -7.66 -6.86
N VAL A 34 -4.86 -6.79 -6.93
CA VAL A 34 -5.05 -5.34 -7.09
C VAL A 34 -5.76 -5.03 -8.41
N GLU A 35 -5.37 -5.70 -9.50
CA GLU A 35 -6.02 -5.57 -10.80
C GLU A 35 -7.51 -5.98 -10.73
N SER A 36 -7.83 -7.07 -10.04
CA SER A 36 -9.22 -7.51 -9.86
C SER A 36 -10.07 -6.48 -9.11
N VAL A 37 -9.56 -5.93 -8.01
CA VAL A 37 -10.29 -4.93 -7.20
C VAL A 37 -10.46 -3.62 -7.98
N CYS A 38 -9.43 -3.18 -8.69
CA CYS A 38 -9.49 -1.92 -9.44
C CYS A 38 -10.31 -1.99 -10.73
N LYS A 39 -10.57 -3.19 -11.26
CA LYS A 39 -11.48 -3.41 -12.40
C LYS A 39 -12.95 -3.46 -11.98
N GLU A 40 -13.23 -3.69 -10.71
CA GLU A 40 -14.59 -3.76 -10.21
C GLU A 40 -15.23 -2.38 -10.37
N PRO A 41 -16.46 -2.29 -10.94
CA PRO A 41 -17.13 -1.02 -11.14
C PRO A 41 -17.51 -0.43 -9.78
N LEU A 42 -16.61 0.36 -9.22
CA LEU A 42 -16.89 1.18 -8.06
C LEU A 42 -17.95 2.22 -8.48
N SER A 43 -18.94 2.43 -7.63
CA SER A 43 -19.91 3.53 -7.78
C SER A 43 -19.26 4.93 -7.71
N MET A 44 -17.96 4.99 -7.42
CA MET A 44 -17.13 6.17 -7.52
C MET A 44 -16.39 6.14 -8.85
N ASN A 45 -16.39 7.25 -9.60
CA ASN A 45 -15.64 7.47 -10.85
C ASN A 45 -14.11 7.40 -10.66
N LEU A 46 -13.60 6.33 -10.06
CA LEU A 46 -12.19 6.06 -9.88
C LEU A 46 -11.69 5.38 -11.15
N ASN A 47 -10.72 6.02 -11.80
CA ASN A 47 -10.05 5.44 -12.95
C ASN A 47 -9.23 4.21 -12.50
N TYR A 48 -9.31 3.11 -13.25
CA TYR A 48 -8.50 1.91 -13.04
C TYR A 48 -7.03 2.23 -12.79
N GLY A 49 -6.44 3.11 -13.62
CA GLY A 49 -5.03 3.49 -13.49
C GLY A 49 -4.72 4.23 -12.18
N GLU A 50 -5.64 5.03 -11.69
CA GLU A 50 -5.49 5.75 -10.42
C GLU A 50 -5.63 4.81 -9.22
N CYS A 51 -6.57 3.87 -9.29
CA CYS A 51 -6.73 2.83 -8.27
C CYS A 51 -5.47 1.97 -8.14
N VAL A 52 -4.96 1.43 -9.26
CA VAL A 52 -3.74 0.61 -9.24
C VAL A 52 -2.57 1.42 -8.73
N LYS A 53 -2.41 2.68 -9.17
CA LYS A 53 -1.31 3.54 -8.71
C LYS A 53 -1.39 3.83 -7.21
N ALA A 54 -2.59 4.09 -6.68
CA ALA A 54 -2.80 4.38 -5.27
C ALA A 54 -2.46 3.16 -4.38
N LEU A 55 -2.90 1.97 -4.77
CA LEU A 55 -2.67 0.75 -4.00
C LEU A 55 -1.24 0.21 -4.17
N TRP A 56 -0.72 0.19 -5.40
CA TRP A 56 0.60 -0.39 -5.72
C TRP A 56 1.77 0.47 -5.25
N ALA A 57 1.54 1.67 -4.71
CA ALA A 57 2.59 2.45 -4.06
C ALA A 57 3.02 1.82 -2.72
N ASP A 58 2.11 1.14 -2.01
CA ASP A 58 2.33 0.64 -0.65
C ASP A 58 2.99 -0.74 -0.64
N ALA A 59 4.00 -0.94 0.20
CA ALA A 59 4.74 -2.19 0.31
C ALA A 59 3.93 -3.34 0.96
N ARG A 60 2.98 -3.02 1.84
CA ARG A 60 2.08 -3.98 2.49
C ARG A 60 1.14 -4.58 1.46
N ILE A 61 0.63 -3.76 0.54
CA ILE A 61 -0.20 -4.20 -0.59
C ILE A 61 0.56 -5.19 -1.47
N LYS A 62 1.83 -4.90 -1.80
CA LYS A 62 2.70 -5.81 -2.58
C LYS A 62 3.00 -7.13 -1.88
N SER A 63 2.80 -7.19 -0.57
CA SER A 63 3.03 -8.37 0.26
C SER A 63 1.76 -9.17 0.51
N ALA A 64 0.60 -8.70 0.06
CA ALA A 64 -0.67 -9.38 0.26
C ALA A 64 -0.72 -10.70 -0.53
N LEU A 65 -1.07 -11.79 0.15
CA LEU A 65 -1.17 -13.11 -0.46
C LEU A 65 -2.61 -13.48 -0.86
N ASN A 66 -3.60 -12.77 -0.30
CA ASN A 66 -5.02 -13.02 -0.52
C ASN A 66 -5.85 -11.73 -0.29
N LEU A 67 -7.15 -11.79 -0.55
CA LEU A 67 -8.03 -10.62 -0.51
C LEU A 67 -8.19 -10.04 0.89
N LYS A 68 -8.10 -10.89 1.92
CA LYS A 68 -8.16 -10.44 3.31
C LYS A 68 -6.92 -9.61 3.65
N ASP A 69 -5.73 -10.09 3.29
CA ASP A 69 -4.47 -9.37 3.53
C ASP A 69 -4.45 -8.05 2.74
N LEU A 70 -4.93 -8.08 1.49
CA LEU A 70 -5.07 -6.88 0.66
C LEU A 70 -6.02 -5.87 1.32
N GLY A 71 -7.18 -6.34 1.81
CA GLY A 71 -8.16 -5.50 2.48
C GLY A 71 -7.61 -4.86 3.75
N ILE A 72 -6.90 -5.61 4.58
CA ILE A 72 -6.24 -5.09 5.79
C ILE A 72 -5.20 -4.03 5.42
N ALA A 73 -4.29 -4.34 4.50
CA ALA A 73 -3.26 -3.40 4.06
C ALA A 73 -3.88 -2.12 3.45
N THR A 74 -4.98 -2.25 2.71
CA THR A 74 -5.70 -1.10 2.15
C THR A 74 -6.35 -0.25 3.23
N LEU A 75 -6.96 -0.88 4.25
CA LEU A 75 -7.56 -0.19 5.39
C LEU A 75 -6.50 0.57 6.20
N GLU A 76 -5.33 -0.04 6.41
CA GLU A 76 -4.23 0.63 7.10
C GLU A 76 -3.69 1.83 6.32
N LEU A 77 -3.53 1.69 4.99
CA LEU A 77 -3.14 2.79 4.11
C LEU A 77 -4.17 3.93 4.16
N ALA A 78 -5.47 3.60 4.11
CA ALA A 78 -6.55 4.58 4.22
C ALA A 78 -6.53 5.30 5.58
N LYS A 79 -6.28 4.57 6.68
CA LYS A 79 -6.15 5.14 8.03
C LYS A 79 -4.96 6.10 8.12
N GLU A 80 -3.82 5.73 7.55
CA GLU A 80 -2.61 6.55 7.55
C GLU A 80 -2.85 7.87 6.80
N ASN A 81 -3.41 7.79 5.59
CA ASN A 81 -3.78 8.97 4.82
C ASN A 81 -4.81 9.82 5.56
N ALA A 82 -5.83 9.20 6.18
CA ALA A 82 -6.81 9.91 6.96
C ALA A 82 -6.20 10.64 8.16
N ASN A 83 -5.20 10.05 8.83
CA ASN A 83 -4.50 10.66 9.95
C ASN A 83 -3.65 11.87 9.50
N VAL A 84 -2.98 11.77 8.35
CA VAL A 84 -2.25 12.90 7.75
C VAL A 84 -3.20 14.03 7.38
N THR A 85 -4.33 13.72 6.75
CA THR A 85 -5.34 14.72 6.39
C THR A 85 -5.97 15.37 7.63
N LEU A 86 -6.26 14.59 8.67
CA LEU A 86 -6.74 15.10 9.96
C LEU A 86 -5.76 16.10 10.57
N ALA A 87 -4.47 15.78 10.58
CA ALA A 87 -3.43 16.68 11.07
C ALA A 87 -3.41 17.99 10.28
N SER A 88 -3.60 17.92 8.96
CA SER A 88 -3.70 19.11 8.09
C SER A 88 -4.91 19.98 8.47
N PHE A 89 -6.10 19.40 8.65
CA PHE A 89 -7.28 20.16 9.08
C PHE A 89 -7.11 20.79 10.46
N ASN A 90 -6.52 20.06 11.42
CA ASN A 90 -6.22 20.62 12.74
C ASN A 90 -5.25 21.80 12.66
N ASN A 91 -4.23 21.72 11.80
CA ASN A 91 -3.31 22.82 11.56
C ASN A 91 -4.00 24.03 10.93
N LEU A 92 -4.89 23.82 9.94
CA LEU A 92 -5.67 24.89 9.34
C LEU A 92 -6.58 25.60 10.36
N LEU A 93 -7.23 24.84 11.25
CA LEU A 93 -8.05 25.41 12.33
C LEU A 93 -7.22 26.23 13.31
N HIS A 94 -6.01 25.76 13.65
CA HIS A 94 -5.09 26.49 14.53
C HIS A 94 -4.63 27.82 13.91
N ILE A 95 -4.32 27.84 12.61
CA ILE A 95 -3.86 29.05 11.91
C ILE A 95 -5.01 30.04 11.67
N SER A 96 -6.21 29.54 11.37
CA SER A 96 -7.31 30.39 10.92
C SER A 96 -7.93 31.27 12.03
N ASN A 97 -7.57 31.09 13.31
CA ASN A 97 -8.10 31.81 14.49
C ASN A 97 -9.63 31.94 14.57
N SER A 98 -10.38 31.21 13.73
CA SER A 98 -11.83 31.29 13.62
C SER A 98 -12.39 29.95 13.19
N GLY A 99 -13.50 29.56 13.82
CA GLY A 99 -14.25 28.34 13.58
C GLY A 99 -14.78 28.26 12.16
N ASN A 100 -13.93 27.87 11.23
CA ASN A 100 -14.36 27.39 9.93
C ASN A 100 -15.07 26.05 10.17
N THR A 101 -16.39 26.13 10.37
CA THR A 101 -17.27 25.00 10.69
C THR A 101 -17.13 23.86 9.69
N ASN A 102 -16.79 24.16 8.44
CA ASN A 102 -16.58 23.14 7.41
C ASN A 102 -15.25 22.39 7.62
N VAL A 103 -14.16 23.10 7.94
CA VAL A 103 -12.87 22.46 8.25
C VAL A 103 -12.97 21.65 9.54
N GLN A 104 -13.72 22.14 10.52
CA GLN A 104 -13.98 21.42 11.76
C GLN A 104 -14.78 20.13 11.52
N LEU A 105 -15.87 20.21 10.74
CA LEU A 105 -16.63 19.04 10.34
C LEU A 105 -15.78 18.01 9.58
N CYS A 106 -14.93 18.47 8.65
CA CYS A 106 -13.99 17.60 7.95
C CYS A 106 -12.99 16.95 8.93
N GLY A 107 -12.44 17.70 9.88
CA GLY A 107 -11.60 17.17 10.95
C GLY A 107 -12.32 16.09 11.76
N ASP A 108 -13.55 16.32 12.17
CA ASP A 108 -14.34 15.36 12.96
C ASP A 108 -14.62 14.07 12.17
N LEU A 109 -14.98 14.17 10.89
CA LEU A 109 -15.22 13.02 10.01
C LEU A 109 -13.95 12.19 9.80
N TYR A 110 -12.82 12.83 9.51
CA TYR A 110 -11.53 12.14 9.39
C TYR A 110 -11.07 11.54 10.73
N GLY A 111 -11.35 12.22 11.85
CA GLY A 111 -11.15 11.70 13.20
C GLY A 111 -11.95 10.44 13.48
N LEU A 112 -13.19 10.35 12.98
CA LEU A 112 -14.02 9.15 13.07
C LEU A 112 -13.40 7.99 12.28
N VAL A 113 -12.98 8.23 11.03
CA VAL A 113 -12.34 7.22 10.18
C VAL A 113 -11.11 6.62 10.88
N VAL A 114 -10.25 7.47 11.45
CA VAL A 114 -9.04 7.02 12.18
C VAL A 114 -9.41 6.16 13.41
N LYS A 115 -10.49 6.49 14.13
CA LYS A 115 -10.94 5.75 15.32
C LYS A 115 -11.59 4.41 14.98
N VAL A 116 -12.42 4.36 13.94
CA VAL A 116 -13.11 3.12 13.53
C VAL A 116 -12.10 2.08 13.04
N SER A 117 -11.06 2.52 12.33
CA SER A 117 -9.98 1.65 11.84
C SER A 117 -8.98 1.18 12.94
N LYS A 118 -9.26 1.44 14.22
CA LYS A 118 -8.48 0.93 15.39
C LYS A 118 -9.08 -0.33 16.02
N SER A 119 -10.32 -0.72 15.68
CA SER A 119 -11.04 -1.82 16.36
C SER A 119 -10.96 -3.18 15.64
N GLN A 120 -10.00 -3.37 14.73
CA GLN A 120 -9.69 -4.68 14.12
C GLN A 120 -8.33 -5.19 14.56
#